data_AF-A0A3L6E9D2-F1
#
_entry.id   AF-A0A3L6E9D2-F1
#
_cell.length_a   1.000
_cell.length_b   1.000
_cell.length_c   1.000
_cell.angle_alpha   90.00
_cell.angle_beta   90.00
_cell.angle_gamma   90.00
#
_symmetry.space_group_name_H-M   'P 1'
#
loop_
_entity.id
_entity.type
_entity.pdbx_description
1 polymer ?
#
loop_
_entity_poly.entity_id
_entity_poly.type
_entity_poly.pdbx_seq_one_letter_code
_entity_poly.pdbx_strand_id
1 'polypeptide(L)'
;LLAVLHIVQFQKCGLPHAHIIFWVSTDTSQPTPEMIDSFITAEIMDPETDPLGYALVAEHIVHGPCGNYNKHAPCMKNGQCSKNYPKKFQEETSFDENGFVLYRRRNNGRFVLKNKIALDNRYIVPTNLLLLKKFGAHINVEWCNKTIFIKYLFKYVTKGLDHNKMFLQRIQRGEDVPYDEETDARNKIKEYLDSRYLCDIDSCWWVFGFEIHRHYSAVERIHVHLPN
;
A
#
# COMPACT_ATOMS: atom_id res chain seq x y z
N LEU A 1 -6.52 15.33 -15.02
CA LEU A 1 -6.50 14.70 -13.69
C LEU A 1 -7.70 15.24 -12.93
N LEU A 2 -8.67 14.40 -12.56
CA LEU A 2 -10.01 14.84 -12.15
C LEU A 2 -10.19 14.88 -10.62
N ALA A 3 -9.55 13.96 -9.90
CA ALA A 3 -9.51 13.94 -8.44
C ALA A 3 -8.25 13.22 -7.95
N VAL A 4 -7.79 13.57 -6.76
CA VAL A 4 -6.70 12.87 -6.04
C VAL A 4 -7.11 12.66 -4.60
N LEU A 5 -6.84 11.46 -4.14
CA LEU A 5 -6.96 11.10 -2.74
C LEU A 5 -5.64 10.48 -2.31
N HIS A 6 -4.95 11.08 -1.34
CA HIS A 6 -3.74 10.49 -0.81
C HIS A 6 -3.68 10.51 0.72
N ILE A 7 -2.99 9.51 1.24
CA ILE A 7 -2.61 9.41 2.64
C ILE A 7 -1.16 8.97 2.74
N VAL A 8 -0.41 9.66 3.59
CA VAL A 8 0.93 9.30 3.99
C VAL A 8 0.88 8.60 5.35
N GLN A 9 1.51 7.43 5.43
CA GLN A 9 1.72 6.68 6.66
C GLN A 9 3.20 6.41 6.83
N PHE A 10 3.66 6.29 8.08
CA PHE A 10 5.06 6.01 8.38
C PHE A 10 5.19 4.55 8.83
N GLN A 11 5.89 3.74 8.04
CA GLN A 11 6.08 2.31 8.29
C GLN A 11 7.52 2.01 8.71
N LYS A 12 7.76 0.87 9.37
CA LYS A 12 9.11 0.34 9.69
C LYS A 12 10.10 1.40 10.20
N CYS A 13 9.88 1.90 11.41
CA CYS A 13 10.72 2.93 12.04
C CYS A 13 10.75 4.28 11.29
N GLY A 14 9.68 4.62 10.55
CA GLY A 14 9.47 6.00 10.07
C GLY A 14 9.59 6.21 8.57
N LEU A 15 9.75 5.15 7.77
CA LEU A 15 9.78 5.28 6.31
C LEU A 15 8.41 5.76 5.78
N PRO A 16 8.36 6.88 5.06
CA PRO A 16 7.11 7.39 4.50
C PRO A 16 6.59 6.43 3.42
N HIS A 17 5.29 6.14 3.50
CA HIS A 17 4.58 5.27 2.59
C HIS A 17 3.25 5.94 2.21
N ALA A 18 3.08 6.24 0.93
CA ALA A 18 1.88 6.90 0.44
C ALA A 18 0.92 5.88 -0.19
N HIS A 19 -0.35 5.97 0.19
CA HIS A 19 -1.48 5.39 -0.55
C HIS A 19 -2.13 6.49 -1.36
N ILE A 20 -2.15 6.37 -2.69
CA ILE A 20 -2.68 7.40 -3.58
C ILE A 20 -3.69 6.77 -4.54
N ILE A 21 -4.84 7.41 -4.68
CA ILE A 21 -5.87 7.08 -5.66
C ILE A 21 -5.99 8.25 -6.63
N PHE A 22 -5.94 7.94 -7.92
CA PHE A 22 -6.11 8.89 -9.00
C PHE A 22 -7.40 8.62 -9.76
N TRP A 23 -8.12 9.69 -10.08
CA TRP A 23 -9.16 9.66 -11.09
C TRP A 23 -8.62 10.27 -12.38
N VAL A 24 -8.54 9.45 -13.40
CA VAL A 24 -8.16 9.91 -14.74
C VAL A 24 -9.34 10.65 -15.38
N SER A 25 -9.02 11.57 -16.29
CA SER A 25 -10.03 12.37 -16.98
C SER A 25 -10.68 11.67 -18.17
N THR A 26 -10.05 10.61 -18.66
CA THR A 26 -10.56 9.77 -19.73
C THR A 26 -11.74 8.94 -19.20
N ASP A 27 -12.73 8.66 -20.05
CA ASP A 27 -13.80 7.73 -19.71
C ASP A 27 -13.20 6.33 -19.50
N THR A 28 -13.26 5.83 -18.27
CA THR A 28 -12.81 4.50 -17.88
C THR A 28 -13.96 3.58 -17.49
N SER A 29 -15.18 3.87 -17.95
CA SER A 29 -16.35 3.03 -17.70
C SER A 29 -16.18 1.63 -18.29
N GLN A 30 -15.48 1.52 -19.44
CA GLN A 30 -15.14 0.27 -20.11
C GLN A 30 -13.65 0.25 -20.50
N PRO A 31 -12.75 -0.08 -19.56
CA PRO A 31 -11.33 -0.04 -19.83
C PRO A 31 -10.89 -1.17 -20.77
N THR A 32 -10.16 -0.84 -21.84
CA THR A 32 -9.51 -1.84 -22.70
C THR A 32 -8.14 -2.26 -22.15
N PRO A 33 -7.64 -3.47 -22.45
CA PRO A 33 -6.29 -3.90 -22.11
C PRO A 33 -5.20 -2.90 -22.51
N GLU A 34 -5.29 -2.33 -23.71
CA GLU A 34 -4.31 -1.38 -24.25
C GLU A 34 -4.29 -0.08 -23.44
N MET A 35 -5.47 0.39 -23.02
CA MET A 35 -5.58 1.56 -22.17
C MET A 35 -4.89 1.31 -20.82
N ILE A 36 -5.11 0.14 -20.21
CA ILE A 36 -4.47 -0.21 -18.93
C ILE A 36 -2.95 -0.32 -19.10
N ASP A 37 -2.51 -1.00 -20.17
CA ASP A 37 -1.10 -1.20 -20.49
C ASP A 37 -0.36 0.12 -20.76
N SER A 38 -1.07 1.16 -21.22
CA SER A 38 -0.50 2.51 -21.37
C SER A 38 -0.12 3.16 -20.04
N PHE A 39 -0.77 2.75 -18.95
CA PHE A 39 -0.51 3.27 -17.60
C PHE A 39 0.34 2.32 -16.75
N ILE A 40 0.14 1.00 -16.88
CA ILE A 40 0.69 0.01 -15.96
C ILE A 40 1.39 -1.07 -16.77
N THR A 41 2.63 -1.36 -16.38
CA THR A 41 3.39 -2.50 -16.87
C THR A 41 3.74 -3.43 -15.73
N ALA A 42 3.82 -4.72 -16.02
CA ALA A 42 4.38 -5.74 -15.14
C ALA A 42 5.47 -6.55 -15.85
N GLU A 43 6.20 -5.89 -16.76
CA GLU A 43 7.26 -6.49 -17.58
C GLU A 43 8.62 -5.84 -17.30
N ILE A 44 9.69 -6.62 -17.45
CA ILE A 44 11.08 -6.15 -17.50
C ILE A 44 11.27 -5.41 -18.83
N MET A 45 11.74 -4.16 -18.73
CA MET A 45 12.02 -3.33 -19.89
C MET A 45 13.16 -3.89 -20.73
N ASP A 46 13.18 -3.56 -22.02
CA ASP A 46 14.28 -3.95 -22.88
C ASP A 46 15.51 -3.08 -22.57
N PRO A 47 16.66 -3.66 -22.18
CA PRO A 47 17.86 -2.88 -21.89
C PRO A 47 18.41 -2.12 -23.11
N GLU A 48 18.12 -2.55 -24.34
CA GLU A 48 18.58 -1.88 -25.56
C GLU A 48 17.73 -0.64 -25.88
N THR A 49 16.41 -0.72 -25.68
CA THR A 49 15.50 0.39 -26.03
C THR A 49 15.17 1.30 -24.83
N ASP A 50 15.22 0.78 -23.61
CA ASP A 50 14.98 1.51 -22.38
C ASP A 50 15.90 1.06 -21.23
N PRO A 51 17.22 1.36 -21.32
CA PRO A 51 18.21 0.94 -20.33
C PRO A 51 17.91 1.49 -18.93
N LEU A 52 17.42 2.73 -18.84
CA LEU A 52 17.04 3.34 -17.57
C LEU A 52 15.83 2.62 -16.95
N GLY A 53 14.80 2.33 -17.75
CA GLY A 53 13.65 1.55 -17.31
C GLY A 53 14.06 0.16 -16.80
N TYR A 54 14.97 -0.52 -17.50
CA TYR A 54 15.49 -1.81 -17.07
C TYR A 54 16.17 -1.72 -15.71
N ALA A 55 17.11 -0.78 -15.55
CA ALA A 55 17.85 -0.59 -14.30
C ALA A 55 16.92 -0.30 -13.11
N LEU A 56 15.97 0.61 -13.28
CA LEU A 56 15.03 0.98 -12.22
C LEU A 56 14.04 -0.15 -11.88
N VAL A 57 13.58 -0.91 -12.87
CA VAL A 57 12.75 -2.09 -12.62
C VAL A 57 13.53 -3.13 -11.83
N ALA A 58 14.77 -3.41 -12.24
CA ALA A 58 15.65 -4.36 -11.58
C ALA A 58 15.90 -4.00 -10.11
N GLU A 59 16.15 -2.72 -9.85
CA GLU A 59 16.44 -2.21 -8.51
C GLU A 59 15.18 -2.18 -7.63
N HIS A 60 14.11 -1.54 -8.10
CA HIS A 60 12.99 -1.15 -7.24
C HIS A 60 11.73 -2.00 -7.39
N ILE A 61 11.51 -2.70 -8.50
CA ILE A 61 10.18 -3.28 -8.83
C ILE A 61 10.15 -4.81 -8.76
N VAL A 62 11.30 -5.47 -8.92
CA VAL A 62 11.38 -6.93 -8.84
C VAL A 62 11.01 -7.40 -7.43
N HIS A 63 9.91 -8.17 -7.32
CA HIS A 63 9.58 -8.92 -6.11
C HIS A 63 10.74 -9.87 -5.80
N GLY A 64 11.24 -9.79 -4.57
CA GLY A 64 12.41 -10.58 -4.18
C GLY A 64 12.19 -12.08 -4.35
N PRO A 65 13.27 -12.88 -4.45
CA PRO A 65 13.16 -14.32 -4.44
C PRO A 65 12.35 -14.78 -3.22
N CYS A 66 11.33 -15.58 -3.45
CA CYS A 66 10.45 -16.14 -2.43
C CYS A 66 10.03 -17.56 -2.85
N GLY A 67 9.20 -18.21 -2.03
CA GLY A 67 8.73 -19.55 -2.31
C GLY A 67 9.88 -20.55 -2.19
N ASN A 68 10.06 -21.36 -3.23
CA ASN A 68 11.11 -22.37 -3.28
C ASN A 68 12.51 -21.76 -3.26
N TYR A 69 12.67 -20.54 -3.77
CA TYR A 69 13.95 -19.84 -3.77
C TYR A 69 14.33 -19.27 -2.41
N ASN A 70 13.34 -18.89 -1.59
CA ASN A 70 13.56 -18.39 -0.24
C ASN A 70 12.30 -18.57 0.62
N LYS A 71 12.32 -19.59 1.47
CA LYS A 71 11.21 -19.90 2.38
C LYS A 71 11.11 -18.93 3.56
N HIS A 72 12.18 -18.20 3.86
CA HIS A 72 12.26 -17.23 4.96
C HIS A 72 11.96 -15.79 4.52
N ALA A 73 11.61 -15.57 3.24
CA ALA A 73 11.28 -14.24 2.76
C ALA A 73 10.08 -13.66 3.56
N PRO A 74 10.06 -12.35 3.89
CA PRO A 74 8.99 -11.74 4.70
C PRO A 74 7.58 -11.88 4.12
N CYS A 75 7.48 -12.12 2.81
CA CYS A 75 6.20 -12.34 2.14
C CYS A 75 5.64 -13.75 2.34
N MET A 76 6.43 -14.71 2.83
CA MET A 76 6.02 -16.10 3.00
C MET A 76 5.09 -16.25 4.19
N LYS A 77 3.93 -16.87 3.97
CA LYS A 77 2.93 -17.25 4.98
C LYS A 77 2.45 -18.66 4.69
N ASN A 78 2.46 -19.54 5.70
CA ASN A 78 2.01 -20.93 5.57
C ASN A 78 2.65 -21.67 4.36
N GLY A 79 3.94 -21.43 4.13
CA GLY A 79 4.69 -22.06 3.03
C GLY A 79 4.44 -21.48 1.63
N GLN A 80 3.59 -20.46 1.48
CA GLN A 80 3.29 -19.81 0.19
C GLN A 80 3.56 -18.31 0.25
N CYS A 81 3.87 -17.70 -0.89
CA CYS A 81 4.00 -16.25 -0.95
C CYS A 81 2.61 -15.61 -0.78
N SER A 82 2.44 -14.77 0.24
CA SER A 82 1.18 -14.04 0.52
C SER A 82 0.75 -13.07 -0.58
N LYS A 83 1.61 -12.82 -1.57
CA LYS A 83 1.34 -12.01 -2.76
C LYS A 83 1.17 -12.87 -4.03
N ASN A 84 1.21 -14.19 -3.88
CA ASN A 84 1.05 -15.19 -4.93
C ASN A 84 2.12 -15.07 -6.03
N TYR A 85 3.39 -14.85 -5.65
CA TYR A 85 4.52 -14.92 -6.57
C TYR A 85 5.13 -16.33 -6.58
N PRO A 86 5.63 -16.81 -7.74
CA PRO A 86 5.57 -16.15 -9.06
C PRO A 86 4.14 -16.07 -9.64
N LYS A 87 3.85 -14.99 -10.37
CA LYS A 87 2.62 -14.89 -11.16
C LYS A 87 2.68 -15.83 -12.37
N LYS A 88 1.55 -16.05 -13.04
CA LYS A 88 1.54 -16.76 -14.33
C LYS A 88 2.04 -15.83 -15.43
N PHE A 89 2.64 -16.39 -16.48
CA PHE A 89 2.84 -15.67 -17.73
C PHE A 89 1.48 -15.38 -18.37
N GLN A 90 1.42 -14.28 -19.09
CA GLN A 90 0.20 -13.77 -19.68
C GLN A 90 0.54 -12.88 -20.87
N GLU A 91 0.06 -13.24 -22.06
CA GLU A 91 0.40 -12.54 -23.29
C GLU A 91 -0.30 -11.17 -23.42
N GLU A 92 -1.49 -11.04 -22.85
CA GLU A 92 -2.31 -9.82 -22.91
C GLU A 92 -2.99 -9.55 -21.57
N THR A 93 -3.17 -8.27 -21.25
CA THR A 93 -3.92 -7.86 -20.06
C THR A 93 -5.39 -8.30 -20.19
N SER A 94 -5.95 -8.87 -19.14
CA SER A 94 -7.34 -9.34 -19.12
C SER A 94 -7.97 -9.14 -17.75
N PHE A 95 -9.24 -9.55 -17.59
CA PHE A 95 -9.95 -9.51 -16.32
C PHE A 95 -10.26 -10.94 -15.87
N ASP A 96 -10.14 -11.20 -14.57
CA ASP A 96 -10.61 -12.45 -13.97
C ASP A 96 -12.13 -12.44 -13.73
N GLU A 97 -12.67 -13.57 -13.26
CA GLU A 97 -14.10 -13.76 -12.97
C GLU A 97 -14.66 -12.75 -11.94
N ASN A 98 -13.78 -12.18 -11.10
CA ASN A 98 -14.13 -11.19 -10.08
C ASN A 98 -13.86 -9.75 -10.56
N GLY A 99 -13.47 -9.57 -11.83
CA GLY A 99 -13.15 -8.29 -12.44
C GLY A 99 -11.80 -7.70 -12.06
N PHE A 100 -10.88 -8.47 -11.45
CA PHE A 100 -9.52 -8.01 -11.21
C PHE A 100 -8.70 -8.05 -12.49
N VAL A 101 -7.84 -7.05 -12.66
CA VAL A 101 -6.93 -7.00 -13.80
C VAL A 101 -5.82 -8.02 -13.61
N LEU A 102 -5.68 -8.90 -14.60
CA LEU A 102 -4.56 -9.78 -14.80
C LEU A 102 -3.63 -9.12 -15.83
N TYR A 103 -2.54 -8.52 -15.36
CA TYR A 103 -1.62 -7.75 -16.21
C TYR A 103 -0.80 -8.65 -17.13
N ARG A 104 -0.55 -8.13 -18.34
CA ARG A 104 0.41 -8.70 -19.30
C ARG A 104 1.78 -8.92 -18.67
N ARG A 105 2.29 -10.15 -18.83
CA ARG A 105 3.59 -10.66 -18.40
C ARG A 105 4.07 -11.64 -19.47
N ARG A 106 4.59 -11.16 -20.59
CA ARG A 106 4.99 -12.04 -21.71
C ARG A 106 6.21 -12.85 -21.33
N ASN A 107 6.32 -14.07 -21.86
CA ASN A 107 7.55 -14.83 -21.74
C ASN A 107 8.55 -14.41 -22.84
N ASN A 108 9.20 -13.26 -22.64
CA ASN A 108 10.14 -12.68 -23.62
C ASN A 108 11.61 -13.06 -23.36
N GLY A 109 11.87 -14.01 -22.45
CA GLY A 109 13.22 -14.46 -22.10
C GLY A 109 14.05 -13.48 -21.26
N ARG A 110 13.55 -12.27 -20.97
CA ARG A 110 14.27 -11.29 -20.13
C ARG A 110 14.19 -11.67 -18.66
N PHE A 111 15.26 -11.40 -17.93
CA PHE A 111 15.36 -11.62 -16.50
C PHE A 111 16.22 -10.56 -15.81
N VAL A 112 16.05 -10.46 -14.49
CA VAL A 112 16.91 -9.72 -13.57
C VAL A 112 17.55 -10.72 -12.62
N LEU A 113 18.86 -10.60 -12.39
CA LEU A 113 19.56 -11.39 -11.39
C LEU A 113 19.42 -10.75 -10.00
N LYS A 114 18.77 -11.45 -9.08
CA LYS A 114 18.82 -11.14 -7.64
C LYS A 114 19.36 -12.34 -6.89
N ASN A 115 20.44 -12.16 -6.12
CA ASN A 115 21.08 -13.23 -5.33
C ASN A 115 21.39 -14.50 -6.15
N LYS A 116 21.95 -14.33 -7.37
CA LYS A 116 22.25 -15.41 -8.33
C LYS A 116 21.02 -16.17 -8.86
N ILE A 117 19.82 -15.67 -8.62
CA ILE A 117 18.56 -16.24 -9.14
C ILE A 117 18.05 -15.33 -10.25
N ALA A 118 17.80 -15.92 -11.42
CA ALA A 118 17.17 -15.22 -12.54
C ALA A 118 15.66 -15.12 -12.30
N LEU A 119 15.16 -13.89 -12.16
CA LEU A 119 13.75 -13.58 -11.98
C LEU A 119 13.21 -12.92 -13.25
N ASP A 120 12.22 -13.55 -13.86
CA ASP A 120 11.56 -13.08 -15.08
C ASP A 120 10.32 -12.21 -14.79
N ASN A 121 9.54 -11.91 -15.84
CA ASN A 121 8.33 -11.09 -15.77
C ASN A 121 7.28 -11.58 -14.75
N ARG A 122 7.34 -12.84 -14.30
CA ARG A 122 6.43 -13.36 -13.26
C ARG A 122 6.68 -12.76 -11.89
N TYR A 123 7.83 -12.12 -11.66
CA TYR A 123 8.23 -11.50 -10.39
C TYR A 123 8.08 -9.98 -10.36
N ILE A 124 7.66 -9.35 -11.45
CA ILE A 124 7.59 -7.90 -11.53
C ILE A 124 6.32 -7.38 -10.84
N VAL A 125 6.48 -6.46 -9.90
CA VAL A 125 5.35 -5.77 -9.30
C VAL A 125 4.76 -4.79 -10.33
N PRO A 126 3.44 -4.74 -10.54
CA PRO A 126 2.84 -3.78 -11.47
C PRO A 126 3.24 -2.34 -11.14
N THR A 127 3.67 -1.57 -12.14
CA THR A 127 4.18 -0.21 -11.94
C THR A 127 3.85 0.70 -13.12
N ASN A 128 3.92 2.01 -12.90
CA ASN A 128 3.91 3.00 -13.97
C ASN A 128 5.34 3.48 -14.22
N LEU A 129 5.84 3.31 -15.45
CA LEU A 129 7.23 3.63 -15.79
C LEU A 129 7.57 5.10 -15.65
N LEU A 130 6.61 6.01 -15.89
CA LEU A 130 6.85 7.44 -15.75
C LEU A 130 7.04 7.81 -14.28
N LEU A 131 6.21 7.27 -13.38
CA LEU A 131 6.36 7.46 -11.94
C LEU A 131 7.67 6.85 -11.45
N LEU A 132 8.00 5.63 -11.90
CA LEU A 132 9.24 4.96 -11.54
C LEU A 132 10.48 5.79 -11.95
N LYS A 133 10.52 6.27 -13.20
CA LYS A 133 11.62 7.11 -13.71
C LYS A 133 11.70 8.46 -13.01
N LYS A 134 10.55 9.04 -12.64
CA LYS A 134 10.50 10.34 -11.96
C LYS A 134 10.99 10.28 -10.51
N PHE A 135 10.68 9.20 -9.79
CA PHE A 135 10.89 9.13 -8.34
C PHE A 135 11.98 8.15 -7.91
N GLY A 136 12.39 7.20 -8.75
CA GLY A 136 13.44 6.23 -8.40
C GLY A 136 13.11 5.42 -7.14
N ALA A 137 11.86 4.97 -7.02
CA ALA A 137 11.37 4.31 -5.81
C ALA A 137 10.49 3.10 -6.13
N HIS A 138 10.30 2.22 -5.15
CA HIS A 138 9.37 1.09 -5.29
C HIS A 138 7.92 1.62 -5.30
N ILE A 139 7.32 1.68 -6.49
CA ILE A 139 5.94 2.16 -6.69
C ILE A 139 5.11 1.03 -7.30
N ASN A 140 4.19 0.47 -6.50
CA ASN A 140 3.18 -0.45 -6.99
C ASN A 140 1.96 0.35 -7.48
N VAL A 141 1.56 0.15 -8.73
CA VAL A 141 0.37 0.79 -9.31
C VAL A 141 -0.58 -0.30 -9.77
N GLU A 142 -1.81 -0.25 -9.26
CA GLU A 142 -2.86 -1.20 -9.62
C GLU A 142 -4.07 -0.46 -10.18
N TRP A 143 -4.64 -0.99 -11.25
CA TRP A 143 -5.93 -0.63 -11.77
C TRP A 143 -7.03 -1.12 -10.81
N CYS A 144 -7.80 -0.20 -10.25
CA CYS A 144 -8.90 -0.53 -9.35
C CYS A 144 -10.24 -0.44 -10.07
N ASN A 145 -11.01 -1.54 -10.05
CA ASN A 145 -12.42 -1.52 -10.42
C ASN A 145 -13.29 -0.95 -9.28
N LYS A 146 -14.59 -0.73 -9.53
CA LYS A 146 -15.52 -0.09 -8.59
C LYS A 146 -15.58 -0.77 -7.22
N THR A 147 -15.59 -2.10 -7.17
CA THR A 147 -15.76 -2.85 -5.91
C THR A 147 -14.50 -2.86 -5.05
N ILE A 148 -13.33 -3.01 -5.67
CA ILE A 148 -12.03 -2.98 -4.98
C ILE A 148 -11.76 -1.58 -4.46
N PHE A 149 -12.10 -0.55 -5.24
CA PHE A 149 -11.96 0.85 -4.85
C PHE A 149 -12.64 1.13 -3.51
N ILE A 150 -13.89 0.67 -3.30
CA ILE A 150 -14.61 0.87 -2.03
C ILE A 150 -13.84 0.23 -0.86
N LYS A 151 -13.43 -1.04 -1.00
CA LYS A 151 -12.65 -1.72 0.05
C LYS A 151 -11.32 -1.02 0.32
N TYR A 152 -10.65 -0.53 -0.71
CA TYR A 152 -9.39 0.17 -0.61
C TYR A 152 -9.55 1.51 0.09
N LEU A 153 -10.60 2.26 -0.26
CA LEU A 153 -10.99 3.52 0.38
C LEU A 153 -11.18 3.32 1.88
N PHE A 154 -12.01 2.38 2.30
CA PHE A 154 -12.22 2.14 3.74
C PHE A 154 -10.97 1.62 4.46
N LYS A 155 -10.14 0.83 3.77
CA LYS A 155 -8.95 0.24 4.39
C LYS A 155 -7.83 1.23 4.64
N TYR A 156 -7.64 2.21 3.76
CA TYR A 156 -6.50 3.12 3.85
C TYR A 156 -6.92 4.56 4.12
N VAL A 157 -8.11 4.97 3.64
CA VAL A 157 -8.58 6.36 3.75
C VAL A 157 -9.28 6.64 5.05
N THR A 158 -10.23 5.79 5.42
CA THR A 158 -10.94 5.95 6.70
C THR A 158 -10.20 5.27 7.87
N LYS A 159 -9.10 4.57 7.59
CA LYS A 159 -8.27 3.97 8.63
C LYS A 159 -7.53 5.12 9.33
N GLY A 160 -8.08 5.54 10.47
CA GLY A 160 -7.48 6.53 11.34
C GLY A 160 -6.05 6.15 11.74
N LEU A 161 -5.35 7.11 12.33
CA LEU A 161 -3.97 6.93 12.77
C LEU A 161 -3.87 5.77 13.77
N ASP A 162 -2.74 5.05 13.76
CA ASP A 162 -2.51 3.99 14.74
C ASP A 162 -2.36 4.63 16.14
N HIS A 163 -3.17 4.16 17.08
CA HIS A 163 -3.16 4.60 18.48
C HIS A 163 -2.77 3.42 19.38
N ASN A 164 -1.92 3.68 20.37
CA ASN A 164 -1.54 2.72 21.37
C ASN A 164 -2.14 3.13 22.72
N LYS A 165 -2.75 2.16 23.39
CA LYS A 165 -3.17 2.32 24.79
C LYS A 165 -1.95 2.09 25.68
N MET A 166 -1.45 3.15 26.28
CA MET A 166 -0.37 3.06 27.27
C MET A 166 -0.97 2.99 28.67
N PHE A 167 -0.51 2.01 29.45
CA PHE A 167 -0.80 1.93 30.86
C PHE A 167 0.25 2.75 31.62
N LEU A 168 -0.18 3.83 32.25
CA LEU A 168 0.66 4.52 33.23
C LEU A 168 0.42 3.88 34.58
N GLN A 169 1.27 2.91 34.96
CA GLN A 169 1.28 2.47 36.34
C GLN A 169 1.93 3.56 37.18
N ARG A 170 1.14 4.37 37.88
CA ARG A 170 1.66 5.26 38.89
C ARG A 170 2.21 4.37 40.02
N ILE A 171 3.53 4.24 40.12
CA ILE A 171 4.15 3.72 41.35
C ILE A 171 4.03 4.84 42.40
N GLN A 172 2.81 5.14 42.84
CA GLN A 172 2.62 5.82 44.12
C GLN A 172 2.91 4.77 45.19
N ARG A 173 4.19 4.73 45.61
CA ARG A 173 4.63 4.16 46.89
C ARG A 173 3.99 2.82 47.30
N GLY A 174 3.91 1.85 46.39
CA GLY A 174 3.59 0.47 46.75
C GLY A 174 2.20 0.23 47.38
N GLU A 175 1.23 1.13 47.19
CA GLU A 175 -0.16 0.88 47.56
C GLU A 175 -0.95 0.29 46.39
N ASP A 176 -1.78 -0.71 46.68
CA ASP A 176 -2.64 -1.38 45.70
C ASP A 176 -3.75 -0.45 45.17
N VAL A 177 -4.19 -0.70 43.95
CA VAL A 177 -5.25 0.08 43.25
C VAL A 177 -6.54 0.14 44.09
N PRO A 178 -7.21 1.30 44.23
CA PRO A 178 -8.46 1.42 44.97
C PRO A 178 -9.51 0.43 44.46
N TYR A 179 -10.09 -0.33 45.38
CA TYR A 179 -11.19 -1.24 45.12
C TYR A 179 -12.51 -0.48 45.08
N ASP A 180 -13.31 -0.70 44.05
CA ASP A 180 -14.63 -0.08 43.93
C ASP A 180 -15.66 -1.05 44.54
N GLU A 181 -16.07 -0.77 45.78
CA GLU A 181 -16.97 -1.63 46.57
C GLU A 181 -18.38 -1.74 45.95
N GLU A 182 -18.82 -0.79 45.12
CA GLU A 182 -20.13 -0.84 44.46
C GLU A 182 -20.16 -1.79 43.26
N THR A 183 -19.02 -2.01 42.58
CA THR A 183 -18.94 -2.79 41.34
C THR A 183 -18.15 -4.09 41.47
N ASP A 184 -17.64 -4.39 42.67
CA ASP A 184 -16.81 -5.58 42.97
C ASP A 184 -15.63 -5.73 41.98
N ALA A 185 -15.07 -4.60 41.54
CA ALA A 185 -14.08 -4.55 40.48
C ALA A 185 -12.98 -3.52 40.78
N ARG A 186 -11.73 -3.89 40.51
CA ARG A 186 -10.63 -2.92 40.41
C ARG A 186 -10.96 -1.95 39.27
N ASN A 187 -11.02 -0.65 39.56
CA ASN A 187 -11.39 0.38 38.58
C ASN A 187 -10.30 0.55 37.49
N LYS A 188 -10.28 -0.36 36.52
CA LYS A 188 -9.35 -0.38 35.36
C LYS A 188 -9.64 0.72 34.33
N ILE A 189 -10.71 1.49 34.51
CA ILE A 189 -11.23 2.45 33.51
C ILE A 189 -10.46 3.79 33.55
N LYS A 190 -9.67 4.09 34.60
CA LYS A 190 -9.08 5.43 34.81
C LYS A 190 -7.57 5.60 34.64
N GLU A 191 -6.81 4.65 34.06
CA GLU A 191 -5.38 4.88 33.75
C GLU A 191 -4.93 4.29 32.40
N TYR A 192 -5.69 4.49 31.33
CA TYR A 192 -5.14 4.35 29.98
C TYR A 192 -4.95 5.73 29.35
N LEU A 193 -3.72 6.05 28.98
CA LEU A 193 -3.47 7.12 28.02
C LEU A 193 -3.66 6.54 26.63
N ASP A 194 -4.65 7.06 25.92
CA ASP A 194 -4.70 6.90 24.48
C ASP A 194 -3.64 7.82 23.88
N SER A 195 -2.57 7.23 23.36
CA SER A 195 -1.38 7.96 22.96
C SER A 195 -0.88 7.47 21.61
N ARG A 196 -0.34 8.41 20.84
CA ARG A 196 0.24 8.12 19.53
C ARG A 196 1.76 8.23 19.62
N TYR A 197 2.44 7.18 19.18
CA TYR A 197 3.87 7.25 18.94
C TYR A 197 4.13 8.06 17.66
N LEU A 198 4.94 9.11 17.77
CA LEU A 198 5.45 9.86 16.63
C LEU A 198 6.93 9.51 16.47
N CYS A 199 7.31 9.00 15.30
CA CYS A 199 8.71 8.83 14.97
C CYS A 199 9.34 10.17 14.54
N ASP A 200 10.67 10.24 14.46
CA ASP A 200 11.39 11.46 14.10
C ASP A 200 10.94 12.01 12.73
N ILE A 201 10.74 11.12 11.76
CA ILE A 201 10.32 11.49 10.40
C ILE A 201 8.87 11.97 10.37
N ASP A 202 7.96 11.32 11.10
CA ASP A 202 6.56 11.77 11.27
C ASP A 202 6.57 13.17 11.90
N SER A 203 7.33 13.36 12.97
CA SER A 203 7.49 14.66 13.66
C SER A 203 7.99 15.76 12.73
N CYS A 204 9.01 15.48 11.91
CA CYS A 204 9.49 16.43 10.91
C CYS A 204 8.40 16.78 9.88
N TRP A 205 7.59 15.80 9.44
CA TRP A 205 6.48 16.01 8.51
C TRP A 205 5.47 17.02 9.07
N TRP A 206 5.14 16.90 10.36
CA TRP A 206 4.26 17.83 11.07
C TRP A 206 4.91 19.21 11.22
N VAL A 207 6.17 19.28 11.64
CA VAL A 207 6.89 20.56 11.84
C VAL A 207 6.99 21.35 10.53
N PHE A 208 7.21 20.67 9.41
CA PHE A 208 7.24 21.29 8.09
C PHE A 208 5.85 21.57 7.50
N GLY A 209 4.77 21.16 8.17
CA GLY A 209 3.40 21.44 7.76
C GLY A 209 2.97 20.69 6.50
N PHE A 210 3.59 19.54 6.19
CA PHE A 210 3.19 18.75 5.04
C PHE A 210 1.86 18.04 5.29
N GLU A 211 0.99 18.03 4.27
CA GLU A 211 -0.29 17.33 4.35
C GLU A 211 -0.07 15.82 4.50
N ILE A 212 -0.70 15.22 5.51
CA ILE A 212 -0.72 13.75 5.71
C ILE A 212 -1.87 13.14 4.92
N HIS A 213 -2.95 13.91 4.74
CA HIS A 213 -4.17 13.47 4.11
C HIS A 213 -4.71 14.61 3.23
N ARG A 214 -4.97 14.30 1.96
CA ARG A 214 -5.54 15.27 1.02
C ARG A 214 -6.67 14.67 0.22
N HIS A 215 -7.78 15.42 0.16
CA HIS A 215 -8.93 15.16 -0.69
C HIS A 215 -9.02 16.29 -1.70
N TYR A 216 -9.08 15.96 -3.00
CA TYR A 216 -9.37 16.93 -4.04
C TYR A 216 -10.39 16.34 -5.03
N SER A 217 -11.57 16.93 -5.21
CA SER A 217 -12.12 18.13 -4.54
C SER A 217 -12.47 17.91 -3.06
N ALA A 218 -12.59 18.99 -2.27
CA ALA A 218 -12.99 18.91 -0.87
C ALA A 218 -14.37 18.22 -0.75
N VAL A 219 -14.48 17.27 0.19
CA VAL A 219 -15.74 16.54 0.45
C VAL A 219 -16.46 17.27 1.58
N GLU A 220 -17.62 17.84 1.28
CA GLU A 220 -18.52 18.39 2.30
C GLU A 220 -19.47 17.31 2.82
N ARG A 221 -19.69 17.32 4.14
CA ARG A 221 -20.61 16.40 4.80
C ARG A 221 -22.03 16.90 4.55
N ILE A 222 -22.80 16.21 3.72
CA ILE A 222 -24.21 16.55 3.50
C ILE A 222 -24.97 16.35 4.83
N HIS A 223 -25.68 17.38 5.27
CA HIS A 223 -26.57 17.27 6.42
C HIS A 223 -27.69 16.26 6.11
N VAL A 224 -27.73 15.16 6.86
CA VAL A 224 -28.85 14.22 6.82
C VAL A 224 -30.00 14.88 7.56
N HIS A 225 -30.96 15.43 6.81
CA HIS A 225 -32.24 15.82 7.38
C HIS A 225 -33.06 14.54 7.60
N LEU A 226 -33.45 14.29 8.85
CA LEU A 226 -34.46 13.27 9.14
C LEU A 226 -35.81 13.78 8.61
N PRO A 227 -36.68 12.89 8.09
CA PRO A 227 -38.06 13.26 7.77
C PRO A 227 -38.77 13.77 9.04
N ASN A 228 -39.54 14.84 8.88
CA ASN A 228 -40.40 15.38 9.95
C ASN A 228 -41.41 14.34 10.44
#